data_AF-A0A1V4DRG1-F1
#
_entry.id   AF-A0A1V4DRG1-F1
#
_cell.length_a   1.000
_cell.length_b   1.000
_cell.length_c   1.000
_cell.angle_alpha   90.00
_cell.angle_beta   90.00
_cell.angle_gamma   90.00
#
_symmetry.space_group_name_H-M   'P 1'
#
loop_
_entity.id
_entity.type
_entity.pdbx_description
1 polymer ?
#
loop_
_entity_poly.entity_id
_entity_poly.type
_entity_poly.pdbx_seq_one_letter_code
_entity_poly.pdbx_strand_id
1 'polypeptide(L)'
;ADVDRTLAWLKTLPKKCGTFTAATATGAVQNAAVSDPRLPGIGDARQALRLTLTGENADGDETVLTLDVAAVRVGDDALILTNGGLGDVYPEVTQAVTELAAQRLADVRKQARVEV
;
A
#
# COMPACT_ATOMS: atom_id res chain seq x y z
N ALA A 1 12.64 -1.86 -14.57
CA ALA A 1 13.62 -2.71 -13.86
C ALA A 1 13.60 -2.47 -12.34
N ASP A 2 13.93 -1.27 -11.84
CA ASP A 2 13.96 -1.04 -10.39
C ASP A 2 12.57 -1.13 -9.75
N VAL A 3 11.54 -0.57 -10.39
CA VAL A 3 10.14 -0.71 -9.95
C VAL A 3 9.72 -2.18 -9.89
N ASP A 4 10.03 -2.98 -10.90
CA ASP A 4 9.70 -4.42 -10.90
C ASP A 4 10.38 -5.16 -9.75
N ARG A 5 11.64 -4.82 -9.45
CA ARG A 5 12.37 -5.38 -8.31
C ARG A 5 11.69 -5.02 -6.99
N THR A 6 11.27 -3.76 -6.84
CA THR A 6 10.55 -3.30 -5.65
C THR A 6 9.21 -4.00 -5.49
N LEU A 7 8.41 -4.11 -6.56
CA LEU A 7 7.13 -4.82 -6.54
C LEU A 7 7.31 -6.30 -6.18
N ALA A 8 8.33 -6.96 -6.74
CA ALA A 8 8.67 -8.33 -6.40
C ALA A 8 9.08 -8.47 -4.92
N TRP A 9 9.82 -7.51 -4.37
CA TRP A 9 10.18 -7.49 -2.94
C TRP A 9 8.96 -7.28 -2.04
N LEU A 10 8.08 -6.32 -2.35
CA LEU A 10 6.85 -6.04 -1.61
C LEU A 10 5.98 -7.31 -1.51
N LYS A 11 5.86 -8.07 -2.61
CA LYS A 11 5.13 -9.34 -2.66
C LYS A 11 5.66 -10.40 -1.68
N THR A 12 6.91 -10.29 -1.23
CA THR A 12 7.48 -11.21 -0.23
C THR A 12 7.13 -10.84 1.21
N LEU A 13 6.73 -9.58 1.47
CA LEU A 13 6.54 -9.07 2.82
C LEU A 13 5.41 -9.76 3.59
N PRO A 14 4.23 -10.03 3.02
CA PRO A 14 3.17 -10.75 3.75
C PRO A 14 3.63 -12.12 4.26
N LYS A 15 4.54 -12.79 3.54
CA LYS A 15 5.11 -14.08 3.96
C LYS A 15 6.21 -13.91 5.01
N LYS A 16 7.08 -12.90 4.87
CA LYS A 16 8.23 -12.68 5.76
C LYS A 16 7.89 -11.94 7.04
N CYS A 17 6.91 -11.05 6.97
CA CYS A 17 6.52 -10.09 7.99
C CYS A 17 5.03 -10.23 8.34
N GLY A 18 4.44 -11.41 8.11
CA GLY A 18 3.00 -11.63 8.26
C GLY A 18 2.47 -11.20 9.63
N THR A 19 3.23 -11.48 10.69
CA THR A 19 3.02 -10.92 12.03
C THR A 19 4.37 -10.63 12.70
N PHE A 20 4.47 -9.53 13.43
CA PHE A 20 5.64 -9.17 14.23
C PHE A 20 5.26 -8.15 15.32
N THR A 21 6.17 -7.87 16.25
CA THR A 21 6.03 -6.76 17.21
C THR A 21 6.97 -5.62 16.85
N ALA A 22 6.52 -4.38 17.06
CA ALA A 22 7.30 -3.18 16.84
C ALA A 22 7.29 -2.31 18.10
N ALA A 23 8.45 -1.77 18.47
CA ALA A 23 8.53 -0.75 19.51
C ALA A 23 8.44 0.64 18.88
N THR A 24 7.57 1.49 19.41
CA THR A 24 7.52 2.91 19.03
C THR A 24 8.72 3.66 19.61
N ALA A 25 8.92 4.91 19.17
CA ALA A 25 9.93 5.79 19.74
C ALA A 25 9.75 6.05 21.25
N THR A 26 8.54 5.87 21.78
CA THR A 26 8.22 6.02 23.21
C THR A 26 8.38 4.72 23.99
N GLY A 27 8.78 3.62 23.34
CA GLY A 27 8.92 2.30 23.96
C GLY A 27 7.61 1.50 24.07
N ALA A 28 6.48 2.05 23.60
CA ALA A 28 5.24 1.29 23.52
C ALA A 28 5.35 0.17 22.48
N VAL A 29 4.81 -1.00 22.79
CA VAL A 29 4.85 -2.16 21.88
C VAL A 29 3.55 -2.19 21.08
N GLN A 30 3.67 -2.40 19.77
CA GLN A 30 2.55 -2.61 18.85
C GLN A 30 2.67 -3.99 18.19
N ASN A 31 1.56 -4.70 18.10
CA ASN A 31 1.43 -5.90 17.28
C ASN A 31 1.16 -5.49 15.85
N ALA A 32 1.98 -5.95 14.92
CA ALA A 32 1.86 -5.66 13.50
C ALA A 32 1.42 -6.91 12.72
N ALA A 33 0.55 -6.74 11.73
CA ALA A 33 0.21 -7.77 10.76
C ALA A 33 0.27 -7.23 9.33
N VAL A 34 0.81 -8.03 8.40
CA VAL A 34 0.99 -7.66 6.98
C VAL A 34 0.29 -8.67 6.08
N SER A 35 -0.57 -8.19 5.19
CA SER A 35 -1.33 -9.02 4.24
C SER A 35 -1.28 -8.48 2.81
N ASP A 36 -1.68 -9.30 1.84
CA ASP A 36 -1.68 -9.00 0.40
C ASP A 36 -3.13 -8.85 -0.12
N PRO A 37 -3.76 -7.67 0.01
CA PRO A 37 -5.06 -7.44 -0.57
C PRO A 37 -4.97 -7.44 -2.10
N ARG A 38 -5.96 -8.03 -2.77
CA ARG A 38 -5.97 -8.08 -4.24
C ARG A 38 -6.23 -6.69 -4.83
N LEU A 39 -5.46 -6.34 -5.87
CA LEU A 39 -5.76 -5.22 -6.76
C LEU A 39 -6.40 -5.73 -8.06
N PRO A 40 -7.31 -4.94 -8.67
CA PRO A 40 -7.86 -5.23 -10.00
C PRO A 40 -6.76 -5.25 -11.07
N GLY A 41 -7.10 -5.67 -12.29
CA GLY A 41 -6.19 -5.84 -13.43
C GLY A 41 -5.57 -4.57 -14.01
N ILE A 42 -4.93 -3.73 -13.19
CA ILE A 42 -4.47 -2.38 -13.55
C ILE A 42 -2.95 -2.29 -13.77
N GLY A 43 -2.52 -1.40 -14.67
CA GLY A 43 -1.10 -1.21 -15.02
C GLY A 43 -0.40 -2.47 -15.53
N ASP A 44 0.91 -2.35 -15.78
CA ASP A 44 1.74 -3.46 -16.27
C ASP A 44 2.17 -4.40 -15.13
N ALA A 45 2.37 -3.84 -13.95
CA ALA A 45 2.72 -4.57 -12.74
C ALA A 45 2.18 -3.83 -11.51
N ARG A 46 1.81 -4.57 -10.46
CA ARG A 46 1.20 -4.02 -9.26
C ARG A 46 1.42 -4.92 -8.04
N GLN A 47 1.42 -4.30 -6.88
CA GLN A 47 1.41 -4.99 -5.59
C GLN A 47 0.66 -4.11 -4.58
N ALA A 48 -0.17 -4.73 -3.74
CA ALA A 48 -0.71 -4.06 -2.57
C ALA A 48 -0.28 -4.76 -1.29
N LEU A 49 -0.33 -4.01 -0.20
CA LEU A 49 -0.10 -4.48 1.15
C LEU A 49 -1.12 -3.83 2.07
N ARG A 50 -1.63 -4.59 3.03
CA ARG A 50 -2.34 -4.05 4.19
C ARG A 50 -1.51 -4.31 5.44
N LEU A 51 -1.21 -3.24 6.16
CA LEU A 51 -0.57 -3.26 7.47
C LEU A 51 -1.62 -2.89 8.53
N THR A 52 -1.73 -3.67 9.59
CA THR A 52 -2.45 -3.28 10.81
C THR A 52 -1.46 -3.21 11.95
N LEU A 53 -1.52 -2.14 12.75
CA LEU A 53 -0.79 -2.00 14.00
C LEU A 53 -1.79 -1.89 15.14
N THR A 54 -1.73 -2.82 16.09
CA THR A 54 -2.58 -2.85 17.29
C THR A 54 -1.73 -2.55 18.51
N GLY A 55 -2.15 -1.60 19.33
CA GLY A 55 -1.50 -1.25 20.60
C GLY A 55 -2.49 -0.61 21.56
N GLU A 56 -1.99 0.03 22.61
CA GLU A 56 -2.81 0.70 23.63
C GLU A 56 -2.48 2.21 23.66
N ASN A 57 -3.49 3.04 23.94
CA ASN A 57 -3.28 4.47 24.23
C ASN A 57 -2.86 4.69 25.70
N ALA A 58 -2.68 5.95 26.10
CA ALA A 58 -2.28 6.29 27.46
C ALA A 58 -3.34 5.95 28.54
N ASP A 59 -4.61 5.83 28.13
CA ASP A 59 -5.74 5.50 29.00
C ASP A 59 -5.97 3.98 29.10
N GLY A 60 -5.20 3.19 28.35
CA GLY A 60 -5.30 1.72 28.30
C GLY A 60 -6.30 1.19 27.28
N ASP A 61 -6.88 2.04 26.43
CA ASP A 61 -7.79 1.58 25.37
C ASP A 61 -7.01 1.02 24.18
N GLU A 62 -7.53 -0.06 23.59
CA GLU A 62 -7.00 -0.61 22.35
C GLU A 62 -7.11 0.40 21.20
N THR A 63 -6.04 0.52 20.43
CA THR A 63 -5.97 1.33 19.22
C THR A 63 -5.49 0.48 18.06
N VAL A 64 -6.12 0.68 16.90
CA VAL A 64 -5.73 0.02 15.65
C VAL A 64 -5.42 1.09 14.63
N LEU A 65 -4.24 1.04 14.01
CA LEU A 65 -3.92 1.78 12.79
C LEU A 65 -3.97 0.81 11.62
N THR A 66 -4.80 1.10 10.63
CA THR A 66 -4.83 0.36 9.36
C THR A 66 -4.23 1.21 8.25
N LEU A 67 -3.33 0.62 7.47
CA LEU A 67 -2.68 1.23 6.31
C LEU A 67 -2.75 0.28 5.13
N ASP A 68 -3.42 0.70 4.07
CA ASP A 68 -3.32 0.11 2.75
C ASP A 68 -2.26 0.85 1.93
N VAL A 69 -1.39 0.09 1.27
CA VAL A 69 -0.42 0.59 0.29
C VAL A 69 -0.67 -0.11 -1.03
N ALA A 70 -0.79 0.63 -2.12
CA ALA A 70 -0.88 0.10 -3.48
C ALA A 70 0.17 0.76 -4.37
N ALA A 71 1.00 -0.04 -5.02
CA ALA A 71 2.00 0.42 -5.97
C ALA A 71 1.71 -0.16 -7.36
N VAL A 72 1.72 0.68 -8.40
CA VAL A 72 1.42 0.30 -9.78
C VAL A 72 2.44 0.91 -10.74
N ARG A 73 2.96 0.09 -11.65
CA ARG A 73 3.79 0.52 -12.78
C ARG A 73 2.93 0.70 -14.03
N VAL A 74 3.16 1.80 -14.74
CA VAL A 74 2.52 2.12 -16.03
C VAL A 74 3.61 2.56 -17.02
N GLY A 75 4.04 1.63 -17.86
CA GLY A 75 5.23 1.70 -18.70
C GLY A 75 6.48 1.96 -17.87
N ASP A 76 7.01 3.18 -18.00
CA ASP A 76 8.24 3.64 -17.36
C ASP A 76 7.97 4.46 -16.08
N ASP A 77 6.71 4.82 -15.85
CA ASP A 77 6.27 5.58 -14.68
C ASP A 77 5.64 4.65 -13.64
N ALA A 78 5.54 5.15 -12.41
CA ALA A 78 4.90 4.43 -11.33
C ALA A 78 4.15 5.38 -10.41
N LEU A 79 3.12 4.84 -9.74
CA LEU A 79 2.40 5.53 -8.68
C LEU A 79 2.41 4.67 -7.41
N ILE A 80 2.33 5.36 -6.28
CA ILE A 80 2.05 4.77 -4.97
C ILE A 80 0.86 5.49 -4.35
N LEU A 81 -0.09 4.71 -3.83
CA LEU A 81 -1.22 5.18 -3.05
C LEU A 81 -1.09 4.61 -1.64
N THR A 82 -1.20 5.49 -0.64
CA THR A 82 -1.35 5.10 0.76
C THR A 82 -2.72 5.57 1.23
N ASN A 83 -3.49 4.67 1.82
CA ASN A 83 -4.79 4.94 2.41
C ASN A 83 -4.78 4.42 3.84
N GLY A 84 -5.00 5.28 4.83
CA GLY A 84 -4.83 4.89 6.22
C GLY A 84 -5.68 5.68 7.19
N GLY A 85 -5.95 5.07 8.33
CA GLY A 85 -6.73 5.66 9.40
C GLY A 85 -6.70 4.81 10.67
N LEU A 86 -7.18 5.41 11.76
CA LEU A 86 -7.47 4.66 12.98
C LEU A 86 -8.73 3.81 12.76
N GLY A 87 -8.69 2.56 13.21
CA GLY A 87 -9.74 1.56 12.97
C GLY A 87 -9.66 0.97 11.57
N ASP A 88 -10.83 0.65 11.01
CA ASP A 88 -10.95 0.00 9.72
C ASP A 88 -10.77 0.97 8.54
N VAL A 89 -10.16 0.47 7.47
CA VAL A 89 -10.06 1.13 6.17
C VAL A 89 -10.72 0.26 5.11
N TYR A 90 -11.58 0.85 4.28
CA TYR A 90 -12.31 0.16 3.22
C TYR A 90 -11.37 -0.18 2.05
N PRO A 91 -11.08 -1.47 1.77
CA PRO A 91 -10.20 -1.88 0.67
C PRO A 91 -10.69 -1.41 -0.70
N GLU A 92 -12.00 -1.26 -0.88
CA GLU A 92 -12.64 -0.87 -2.13
C GLU A 92 -12.26 0.56 -2.53
N VAL A 93 -12.08 1.45 -1.54
CA VAL A 93 -11.61 2.82 -1.77
C VAL A 93 -10.17 2.79 -2.30
N THR A 94 -9.29 2.01 -1.68
CA THR A 94 -7.91 1.82 -2.14
C THR A 94 -7.90 1.30 -3.58
N GLN A 95 -8.71 0.28 -3.89
CA GLN A 95 -8.79 -0.32 -5.24
C GLN A 95 -9.26 0.70 -6.29
N ALA A 96 -10.39 1.37 -6.05
CA ALA A 96 -10.98 2.32 -7.00
C ALA A 96 -10.07 3.53 -7.26
N VAL A 97 -9.45 4.08 -6.21
CA VAL A 97 -8.54 5.23 -6.37
C VAL A 97 -7.25 4.82 -7.07
N THR A 98 -6.73 3.62 -6.80
CA THR A 98 -5.53 3.11 -7.49
C THR A 98 -5.82 2.90 -8.99
N GLU A 99 -6.98 2.35 -9.33
CA GLU A 99 -7.41 2.18 -10.72
C GLU A 99 -7.53 3.53 -11.45
N LEU A 100 -8.22 4.50 -10.83
CA LEU A 100 -8.34 5.86 -11.36
C LEU A 100 -6.97 6.52 -11.57
N ALA A 101 -6.06 6.38 -10.60
CA ALA A 101 -4.73 6.95 -10.67
C ALA A 101 -3.89 6.31 -11.79
N ALA A 102 -3.96 4.98 -11.95
CA ALA A 102 -3.26 4.27 -13.01
C ALA A 102 -3.76 4.67 -14.40
N GLN A 103 -5.08 4.83 -14.56
CA GLN A 103 -5.69 5.32 -15.79
C GLN A 103 -5.22 6.74 -16.13
N ARG A 104 -5.26 7.66 -15.15
CA ARG A 104 -4.79 9.04 -15.35
C ARG A 104 -3.30 9.09 -15.71
N LEU A 105 -2.47 8.28 -15.06
CA LEU A 105 -1.04 8.21 -15.38
C LEU A 105 -0.83 7.71 -16.82
N ALA A 106 -1.57 6.70 -17.26
CA ALA A 106 -1.52 6.23 -18.64
C ALA A 106 -1.89 7.34 -19.64
N ASP A 107 -2.91 8.15 -19.34
CA ASP A 107 -3.38 9.21 -20.22
C ASP A 107 -2.40 10.38 -20.31
N VAL A 108 -1.83 10.84 -19.18
CA VAL A 108 -0.79 11.87 -19.16
C VAL A 108 0.43 11.44 -19.98
N ARG A 109 0.85 10.18 -19.86
CA ARG A 109 1.97 9.64 -20.66
C ARG A 109 1.70 9.65 -22.16
N LYS A 110 0.47 9.35 -22.57
CA LYS A 110 0.09 9.42 -24.00
C LYS A 110 0.16 10.85 -24.50
N GLN A 111 -0.36 11.82 -23.74
CA GLN A 111 -0.32 13.23 -24.10
C GLN A 111 1.11 13.76 -24.24
N ALA A 112 1.98 13.47 -23.27
CA ALA A 112 3.38 13.88 -23.31
C ALA A 112 4.14 13.33 -24.54
N ARG A 113 3.74 12.17 -25.07
CA ARG A 113 4.33 11.60 -26.30
C ARG A 113 3.81 12.23 -27.59
N VAL A 114 2.66 12.91 -27.55
CA VAL A 114 2.08 13.61 -28.71
C VAL A 114 2.66 15.03 -28.86
N GLU A 115 3.16 15.62 -27.78
CA GLU A 115 3.74 16.97 -27.76
C GLU A 115 5.24 17.03 -28.16
N VAL A 116 5.85 15.89 -28.53
CA VAL A 116 7.27 15.76 -28.93
C VAL A 116 7.43 15.54 -30.43
#